data_AF-A0A1M7R523-F1
#
_entry.id   AF-A0A1M7R523-F1
#
_cell.length_a   1.000
_cell.length_b   1.000
_cell.length_c   1.000
_cell.angle_alpha   90.00
_cell.angle_beta   90.00
_cell.angle_gamma   90.00
#
_symmetry.space_group_name_H-M   'P 1'
#
loop_
_entity.id
_entity.type
_entity.pdbx_description
1 polymer ?
#
loop_
_entity_poly.entity_id
_entity_poly.type
_entity_poly.pdbx_seq_one_letter_code
_entity_poly.pdbx_strand_id
1 'polypeptide(L)'
;MANECWAASRGDCTGKISREHVVSKCLFITPKVQVQGYSWCKHEPKVVGIEAITSKILCKGHNNSLTDLDAAAGHAFNAIREHCYRENQHRKVSPLSELMVPPAVIDAKLLERWLLKTLLNLSFKGDLFIGEDGTEKGVPPKSLVDTCFGSQPFEGKAGMYVAANLGMWIRSTDTIQFAPLIKDDERILGGFFEFRGIRFFLDLTKEGLQHPLSSIPGVGDDWKNANLLRPFLAINTHVTPLIVRAIIRFQW
;
A
#
# COMPACT_ATOMS: atom_id res chain seq x y z
N MET A 1 28.18 -1.80 -4.51
CA MET A 1 27.01 -0.99 -4.12
C MET A 1 25.81 -1.21 -5.04
N ALA A 2 25.98 -1.31 -6.37
CA ALA A 2 24.88 -1.54 -7.31
C ALA A 2 23.99 -2.76 -6.95
N ASN A 3 24.57 -3.92 -6.62
CA ASN A 3 23.76 -5.13 -6.34
C ASN A 3 23.05 -5.16 -4.97
N GLU A 4 23.16 -4.09 -4.16
CA GLU A 4 22.54 -4.02 -2.83
C GLU A 4 21.42 -2.98 -2.73
N CYS A 5 21.23 -2.17 -3.78
CA CYS A 5 20.17 -1.18 -3.87
C CYS A 5 19.19 -1.62 -4.95
N TRP A 6 17.90 -1.77 -4.62
CA TRP A 6 16.91 -2.16 -5.62
C TRP A 6 16.73 -1.10 -6.72
N ALA A 7 17.10 0.15 -6.44
CA ALA A 7 17.06 1.27 -7.39
C ALA A 7 18.37 1.45 -8.19
N ALA A 8 19.30 0.50 -8.14
CA ALA A 8 20.61 0.63 -8.79
C ALA A 8 20.57 0.77 -10.32
N SER A 9 19.49 0.33 -10.96
CA SER A 9 19.25 0.52 -12.40
C SER A 9 19.19 1.99 -12.83
N ARG A 10 19.08 2.94 -11.89
CA ARG A 10 19.19 4.39 -12.14
C ARG A 10 20.62 4.91 -12.27
N GLY A 11 21.63 4.13 -11.85
CA GLY A 11 23.05 4.46 -12.03
C GLY A 11 23.60 5.58 -11.12
N ASP A 12 22.77 6.17 -10.25
CA ASP A 12 23.08 7.33 -9.41
C ASP A 12 23.11 7.00 -7.90
N CYS A 13 23.48 5.76 -7.53
CA CYS A 13 23.61 5.38 -6.13
C CYS A 13 24.64 6.24 -5.39
N THR A 14 24.25 6.82 -4.26
CA THR A 14 25.14 7.65 -3.42
C THR A 14 25.05 7.26 -1.94
N GLY A 15 26.19 7.38 -1.25
CA GLY A 15 26.33 6.99 0.16
C GLY A 15 26.31 5.48 0.40
N LYS A 16 26.32 5.09 1.68
CA LYS A 16 26.25 3.67 2.09
C LYS A 16 24.84 3.11 1.91
N ILE A 17 24.71 1.79 1.85
CA ILE A 17 23.41 1.12 2.00
C ILE A 17 22.84 1.45 3.37
N SER A 18 21.61 1.95 3.39
CA SER A 18 20.88 2.31 4.59
C SER A 18 20.06 1.12 5.10
N ARG A 19 19.82 1.10 6.41
CA ARG A 19 18.94 0.13 7.05
C ARG A 19 17.54 0.73 7.04
N GLU A 20 16.72 0.29 6.10
CA GLU A 20 15.37 0.82 5.92
C GLU A 20 14.33 -0.07 6.55
N HIS A 21 13.32 0.54 7.15
CA HIS A 21 12.11 -0.19 7.47
C HIS A 21 11.40 -0.52 6.16
N VAL A 22 11.14 -1.81 5.94
CA VAL A 22 10.54 -2.30 4.69
C VAL A 22 9.12 -1.72 4.51
N VAL A 23 8.42 -1.47 5.62
CA VAL A 23 7.20 -0.64 5.70
C VAL A 23 7.51 0.58 6.56
N SER A 24 7.14 1.78 6.11
CA SER A 24 7.53 3.05 6.73
C SER A 24 7.15 3.12 8.21
N LYS A 25 8.11 3.49 9.07
CA LYS A 25 7.93 3.54 10.53
C LYS A 25 6.77 4.47 10.96
N CYS A 26 6.50 5.51 10.16
CA CYS A 26 5.43 6.48 10.39
C CYS A 26 4.02 5.86 10.45
N LEU A 27 3.85 4.62 9.97
CA LEU A 27 2.53 3.98 9.91
C LEU A 27 2.10 3.35 11.22
N PHE A 28 3.04 3.14 12.14
CA PHE A 28 2.82 2.26 13.27
C PHE A 28 2.73 3.01 14.59
N ILE A 29 1.63 2.77 15.32
CA ILE A 29 1.52 3.11 16.76
C ILE A 29 2.00 1.92 17.60
N THR A 30 1.65 0.71 17.19
CA THR A 30 2.08 -0.54 17.84
C THR A 30 3.15 -1.24 17.00
N PRO A 31 4.15 -1.90 17.60
CA PRO A 31 5.34 -2.38 16.88
C PRO A 31 5.14 -3.68 16.08
N LYS A 32 3.95 -3.94 15.52
CA LYS A 32 3.57 -5.23 14.91
C LYS A 32 2.99 -5.07 13.50
N VAL A 33 3.42 -5.93 12.58
CA VAL A 33 2.94 -6.02 11.18
C VAL A 33 2.54 -7.46 10.89
N GLN A 34 1.46 -7.68 10.15
CA GLN A 34 1.05 -9.01 9.70
C GLN A 34 1.42 -9.17 8.22
N VAL A 35 2.22 -10.18 7.90
CA VAL A 35 2.72 -10.42 6.54
C VAL A 35 2.34 -11.84 6.12
N GLN A 36 1.83 -11.99 4.89
CA GLN A 36 1.47 -13.28 4.31
C GLN A 36 1.94 -13.37 2.85
N GLY A 37 2.09 -14.59 2.33
CA GLY A 37 2.28 -14.86 0.91
C GLY A 37 3.74 -14.96 0.46
N TYR A 38 4.70 -14.67 1.34
CA TYR A 38 6.11 -14.96 1.08
C TYR A 38 6.47 -16.41 1.45
N SER A 39 7.61 -16.90 0.95
CA SER A 39 8.09 -18.27 1.20
C SER A 39 8.08 -18.67 2.69
N TRP A 40 8.36 -17.72 3.59
CA TRP A 40 8.39 -17.92 5.04
C TRP A 40 7.03 -17.75 5.76
N CYS A 41 5.98 -17.31 5.06
CA CYS A 41 4.60 -17.10 5.57
C CYS A 41 3.52 -17.34 4.48
N LYS A 42 3.69 -18.39 3.66
CA LYS A 42 2.88 -18.61 2.44
C LYS A 42 1.40 -18.84 2.76
N HIS A 43 1.10 -19.75 3.69
CA HIS A 43 -0.27 -20.19 3.98
C HIS A 43 -0.92 -19.46 5.15
N GLU A 44 -0.12 -19.03 6.12
CA GLU A 44 -0.60 -18.36 7.33
C GLU A 44 0.09 -17.02 7.52
N PRO A 45 -0.67 -15.95 7.79
CA PRO A 45 -0.07 -14.66 8.10
C PRO A 45 0.77 -14.76 9.37
N LYS A 46 1.95 -14.15 9.36
CA LYS A 46 2.83 -14.05 10.54
C LYS A 46 2.89 -12.63 11.06
N VAL A 47 2.83 -12.49 12.38
CA VAL A 47 3.04 -11.20 13.05
C VAL A 47 4.53 -11.02 13.32
N VAL A 48 5.11 -9.97 12.76
CA VAL A 48 6.52 -9.62 12.87
C VAL A 48 6.68 -8.26 13.55
N GLY A 49 7.75 -8.13 14.36
CA GLY A 49 8.11 -6.87 15.00
C GLY A 49 8.72 -5.90 13.99
N ILE A 50 8.39 -4.60 14.07
CA ILE A 50 8.86 -3.59 13.10
C ILE A 50 10.38 -3.53 12.98
N GLU A 51 11.10 -3.68 14.10
CA GLU A 51 12.57 -3.67 14.11
C GLU A 51 13.16 -4.89 13.37
N ALA A 52 12.42 -6.01 13.34
CA ALA A 52 12.77 -7.20 12.56
C ALA A 52 12.47 -7.03 11.06
N ILE A 53 11.71 -6.01 10.67
CA ILE A 53 11.36 -5.67 9.29
C ILE A 53 12.23 -4.50 8.81
N THR A 54 13.52 -4.55 9.16
CA THR A 54 14.53 -3.64 8.59
C THR A 54 15.42 -4.39 7.63
N SER A 55 15.77 -3.77 6.52
CA SER A 55 16.57 -4.41 5.48
C SER A 55 17.55 -3.42 4.83
N LYS A 56 18.63 -3.97 4.27
CA LYS A 56 19.69 -3.23 3.57
C LYS A 56 19.43 -3.31 2.07
N ILE A 57 18.53 -2.46 1.59
CA ILE A 57 17.90 -2.59 0.27
C ILE A 57 17.92 -1.31 -0.57
N LEU A 58 18.31 -0.18 0.03
CA LEU A 58 18.47 1.11 -0.64
C LEU A 58 19.78 1.77 -0.22
N CYS A 59 20.38 2.54 -1.12
CA CYS A 59 21.45 3.47 -0.73
C CYS A 59 20.86 4.71 -0.05
N LYS A 60 21.65 5.40 0.78
CA LYS A 60 21.22 6.63 1.45
C LYS A 60 20.63 7.66 0.47
N GLY A 61 21.25 7.85 -0.69
CA GLY A 61 20.76 8.79 -1.70
C GLY A 61 19.34 8.46 -2.16
N HIS A 62 19.14 7.24 -2.66
CA HIS A 62 17.84 6.77 -3.13
C HIS A 62 16.79 6.72 -2.05
N ASN A 63 17.15 6.34 -0.81
CA ASN A 63 16.20 6.35 0.28
C ASN A 63 15.72 7.77 0.61
N ASN A 64 16.66 8.72 0.72
CA ASN A 64 16.33 10.10 1.01
C ASN A 64 15.40 10.71 -0.06
N SER A 65 15.64 10.39 -1.33
CA SER A 65 14.78 10.81 -2.45
C SER A 65 13.34 10.26 -2.40
N LEU A 66 13.07 9.27 -1.54
CA LEU A 66 11.73 8.67 -1.38
C LEU A 66 11.06 9.08 -0.05
N THR A 67 11.63 10.03 0.69
CA THR A 67 11.08 10.49 1.99
C THR A 67 9.68 11.08 1.84
N ASP A 68 9.40 11.78 0.74
CA ASP A 68 8.08 12.38 0.49
C ASP A 68 6.99 11.32 0.36
N LEU A 69 7.33 10.11 -0.14
CA LEU A 69 6.39 9.00 -0.20
C LEU A 69 6.03 8.51 1.21
N ASP A 70 7.01 8.43 2.12
CA ASP A 70 6.77 8.04 3.51
C ASP A 70 5.93 9.09 4.26
N ALA A 71 6.16 10.37 3.98
CA ALA A 71 5.37 11.46 4.53
C ALA A 71 3.92 11.41 4.04
N ALA A 72 3.71 11.20 2.73
CA ALA A 72 2.37 11.07 2.14
C ALA A 72 1.61 9.87 2.71
N ALA A 73 2.27 8.72 2.85
CA ALA A 73 1.67 7.55 3.49
C ALA A 73 1.35 7.82 4.95
N GLY A 74 2.29 8.38 5.72
CA GLY A 74 2.05 8.76 7.12
C GLY A 74 0.83 9.67 7.27
N HIS A 75 0.67 10.68 6.40
CA HIS A 75 -0.51 11.53 6.38
C HIS A 75 -1.79 10.75 6.05
N ALA A 76 -1.78 9.94 4.99
CA ALA A 76 -2.93 9.14 4.56
C ALA A 76 -3.43 8.21 5.67
N PHE A 77 -2.52 7.46 6.28
CA PHE A 77 -2.85 6.48 7.30
C PHE A 77 -3.22 7.12 8.65
N ASN A 78 -2.65 8.28 8.98
CA ASN A 78 -3.11 9.08 10.12
C ASN A 78 -4.53 9.62 9.91
N ALA A 79 -4.88 10.08 8.71
CA ALA A 79 -6.23 10.54 8.39
C ALA A 79 -7.27 9.39 8.53
N ILE A 80 -6.95 8.21 8.02
CA ILE A 80 -7.79 7.01 8.17
C ILE A 80 -7.94 6.63 9.65
N ARG A 81 -6.84 6.68 10.41
CA ARG A 81 -6.84 6.40 11.85
C ARG A 81 -7.73 7.34 12.63
N GLU A 82 -7.53 8.63 12.46
CA GLU A 82 -8.29 9.66 13.17
C GLU A 82 -9.78 9.52 12.87
N HIS A 83 -10.12 9.23 11.62
CA HIS A 83 -11.50 8.94 11.25
C HIS A 83 -12.06 7.71 11.97
N CYS A 84 -11.40 6.55 11.91
CA CYS A 84 -11.87 5.35 12.61
C CYS A 84 -11.98 5.56 14.13
N TYR A 85 -11.08 6.35 14.72
CA TYR A 85 -11.14 6.69 16.14
C TYR A 85 -12.40 7.51 16.47
N ARG A 86 -12.66 8.56 15.68
CA ARG A 86 -13.85 9.41 15.82
C ARG A 86 -15.15 8.62 15.65
N GLU A 87 -15.18 7.70 14.68
CA GLU A 87 -16.35 6.87 14.46
C GLU A 87 -16.70 6.01 15.68
N ASN A 88 -15.68 5.44 16.33
CA ASN A 88 -15.88 4.70 17.58
C ASN A 88 -16.29 5.58 18.77
N GLN A 89 -16.02 6.89 18.71
CA GLN A 89 -16.34 7.88 19.76
C GLN A 89 -17.67 8.63 19.51
N HIS A 90 -18.42 8.31 18.44
CA HIS A 90 -19.68 8.98 18.04
C HIS A 90 -20.74 9.12 19.13
N ARG A 91 -20.61 8.41 20.27
CA ARG A 91 -21.50 8.60 21.42
C ARG A 91 -21.35 9.95 22.15
N LYS A 92 -20.40 10.82 21.78
CA LYS A 92 -20.10 12.06 22.54
C LYS A 92 -20.05 13.36 21.72
N VAL A 93 -20.31 13.32 20.41
CA VAL A 93 -20.11 14.47 19.50
C VAL A 93 -21.42 14.83 18.82
N SER A 94 -21.72 16.12 18.63
CA SER A 94 -22.96 16.55 17.99
C SER A 94 -22.86 16.47 16.46
N PRO A 95 -23.93 16.11 15.73
CA PRO A 95 -23.91 16.03 14.26
C PRO A 95 -23.47 17.32 13.55
N LEU A 96 -23.79 18.49 14.14
CA LEU A 96 -23.37 19.79 13.61
C LEU A 96 -21.85 19.97 13.72
N SER A 97 -21.24 19.58 14.84
CA SER A 97 -19.79 19.67 15.00
C SER A 97 -19.03 18.73 14.06
N GLU A 98 -19.63 17.58 13.73
CA GLU A 98 -19.06 16.66 12.74
C GLU A 98 -19.10 17.21 11.31
N LEU A 99 -20.14 17.97 10.96
CA LEU A 99 -20.28 18.63 9.66
C LEU A 99 -19.23 19.74 9.44
N MET A 100 -18.78 20.39 10.51
CA MET A 100 -17.81 21.50 10.43
C MET A 100 -16.35 21.04 10.24
N VAL A 101 -16.07 19.75 10.35
CA VAL A 101 -14.71 19.24 10.14
C VAL A 101 -14.45 19.17 8.62
N PRO A 102 -13.37 19.76 8.11
CA PRO A 102 -13.00 19.57 6.70
C PRO A 102 -12.54 18.12 6.44
N PRO A 103 -12.71 17.59 5.22
CA PRO A 103 -12.12 16.31 4.85
C PRO A 103 -10.59 16.40 4.87
N ALA A 104 -9.92 15.31 5.26
CA ALA A 104 -8.50 15.17 4.99
C ALA A 104 -8.27 15.05 3.47
N VAL A 105 -7.18 15.62 2.96
CA VAL A 105 -6.81 15.55 1.54
C VAL A 105 -5.56 14.69 1.40
N ILE A 106 -5.65 13.62 0.63
CA ILE A 106 -4.57 12.68 0.37
C ILE A 106 -4.15 12.82 -1.09
N ASP A 107 -2.84 12.97 -1.32
CA ASP A 107 -2.27 12.84 -2.65
C ASP A 107 -2.26 11.35 -3.05
N ALA A 108 -3.14 10.99 -3.98
CA ALA A 108 -3.33 9.62 -4.40
C ALA A 108 -2.13 9.10 -5.20
N LYS A 109 -1.43 9.96 -5.95
CA LYS A 109 -0.25 9.58 -6.73
C LYS A 109 0.95 9.29 -5.84
N LEU A 110 1.17 10.09 -4.80
CA LEU A 110 2.22 9.82 -3.82
C LEU A 110 1.91 8.54 -3.02
N LEU A 111 0.65 8.32 -2.63
CA LEU A 111 0.24 7.08 -1.97
C LEU A 111 0.39 5.85 -2.88
N GLU A 112 0.00 5.96 -4.15
CA GLU A 112 0.15 4.90 -5.17
C GLU A 112 1.63 4.52 -5.34
N ARG A 113 2.52 5.50 -5.44
CA ARG A 113 3.98 5.27 -5.50
C ARG A 113 4.54 4.71 -4.20
N TRP A 114 3.97 5.07 -3.05
CA TRP A 114 4.37 4.50 -1.77
C TRP A 114 4.02 3.01 -1.66
N LEU A 115 2.86 2.59 -2.18
CA LEU A 115 2.52 1.16 -2.27
C LEU A 115 3.54 0.41 -3.12
N LEU A 116 3.96 1.01 -4.26
CA LEU A 116 5.00 0.43 -5.11
C LEU A 116 6.33 0.33 -4.38
N LYS A 117 6.79 1.40 -3.73
CA LYS A 117 8.00 1.38 -2.89
C LYS A 117 7.95 0.21 -1.90
N THR A 118 6.83 0.04 -1.21
CA THR A 118 6.68 -1.01 -0.19
C THR A 118 6.73 -2.42 -0.84
N LEU A 119 6.06 -2.61 -1.98
CA LEU A 119 6.11 -3.86 -2.74
C LEU A 119 7.54 -4.19 -3.18
N LEU A 120 8.28 -3.21 -3.74
CA LEU A 120 9.66 -3.39 -4.17
C LEU A 120 10.58 -3.70 -2.98
N ASN A 121 10.41 -3.00 -1.86
CA ASN A 121 11.17 -3.25 -0.64
C ASN A 121 11.01 -4.70 -0.13
N LEU A 122 9.77 -5.22 -0.15
CA LEU A 122 9.47 -6.57 0.31
C LEU A 122 9.90 -7.66 -0.68
N SER A 123 9.99 -7.32 -1.97
CA SER A 123 10.25 -8.27 -3.05
C SER A 123 11.73 -8.35 -3.45
N PHE A 124 12.51 -7.32 -3.14
CA PHE A 124 13.93 -7.27 -3.49
C PHE A 124 14.72 -8.42 -2.84
N LYS A 125 15.59 -9.06 -3.62
CA LYS A 125 16.33 -10.29 -3.28
C LYS A 125 15.44 -11.51 -2.95
N GLY A 126 14.18 -11.48 -3.36
CA GLY A 126 13.30 -12.66 -3.30
C GLY A 126 13.47 -13.61 -4.49
N ASP A 127 12.75 -14.72 -4.46
CA ASP A 127 12.87 -15.83 -5.43
C ASP A 127 11.90 -15.73 -6.63
N LEU A 128 11.20 -14.59 -6.76
CA LEU A 128 10.16 -14.34 -7.77
C LEU A 128 10.56 -13.19 -8.69
N PHE A 129 10.11 -13.25 -9.94
CA PHE A 129 10.21 -12.10 -10.85
C PHE A 129 9.25 -10.99 -10.42
N ILE A 130 9.63 -9.73 -10.63
CA ILE A 130 8.82 -8.57 -10.25
C ILE A 130 8.35 -7.87 -11.54
N GLY A 131 7.04 -7.71 -11.70
CA GLY A 131 6.44 -7.11 -12.90
C GLY A 131 6.48 -8.03 -14.12
N GLU A 132 5.78 -7.61 -15.18
CA GLU A 132 5.69 -8.34 -16.44
C GLU A 132 7.03 -8.37 -17.21
N ASP A 133 7.80 -7.29 -17.12
CA ASP A 133 9.08 -7.08 -17.78
C ASP A 133 10.29 -7.44 -16.90
N GLY A 134 10.05 -7.99 -15.70
CA GLY A 134 11.12 -8.47 -14.81
C GLY A 134 11.89 -9.65 -15.42
N THR A 135 13.19 -9.48 -15.59
CA THR A 135 14.11 -10.47 -16.20
C THR A 135 14.97 -11.23 -15.20
N GLU A 136 15.08 -10.73 -13.96
CA GLU A 136 15.87 -11.34 -12.89
C GLU A 136 15.04 -11.42 -11.60
N LYS A 137 15.13 -12.56 -10.89
CA LYS A 137 14.39 -12.81 -9.66
C LYS A 137 14.84 -11.85 -8.55
N GLY A 138 13.88 -11.25 -7.86
CA GLY A 138 14.14 -10.32 -6.77
C GLY A 138 14.79 -9.01 -7.20
N VAL A 139 14.87 -8.69 -8.50
CA VAL A 139 15.40 -7.42 -9.01
C VAL A 139 14.29 -6.65 -9.73
N PRO A 140 13.94 -5.44 -9.28
CA PRO A 140 12.93 -4.64 -9.95
C PRO A 140 13.38 -4.22 -11.35
N PRO A 141 12.54 -4.35 -12.39
CA PRO A 141 12.81 -3.77 -13.70
C PRO A 141 12.90 -2.24 -13.60
N LYS A 142 13.71 -1.63 -14.49
CA LYS A 142 13.96 -0.18 -14.47
C LYS A 142 12.67 0.64 -14.60
N SER A 143 11.70 0.13 -15.37
CA SER A 143 10.37 0.73 -15.54
C SER A 143 9.68 0.99 -14.18
N LEU A 144 9.58 -0.02 -13.32
CA LEU A 144 8.98 0.11 -12.00
C LEU A 144 9.82 0.99 -11.06
N VAL A 145 11.15 0.96 -11.19
CA VAL A 145 12.02 1.88 -10.45
C VAL A 145 11.71 3.33 -10.85
N ASP A 146 11.70 3.64 -12.14
CA ASP A 146 11.40 4.98 -12.64
C ASP A 146 9.99 5.45 -12.25
N THR A 147 8.99 4.55 -12.27
CA THR A 147 7.63 4.84 -11.77
C THR A 147 7.64 5.14 -10.27
N CYS A 148 8.35 4.37 -9.46
CA CYS A 148 8.47 4.61 -8.02
C CYS A 148 9.11 5.97 -7.71
N PHE A 149 10.10 6.39 -8.50
CA PHE A 149 10.75 7.71 -8.39
C PHE A 149 9.97 8.84 -9.11
N GLY A 150 8.84 8.53 -9.74
CA GLY A 150 7.97 9.52 -10.39
C GLY A 150 8.57 10.09 -11.67
N SER A 151 9.58 9.44 -12.25
CA SER A 151 10.13 9.80 -13.56
C SER A 151 9.14 9.47 -14.69
N GLN A 152 8.21 8.56 -14.44
CA GLN A 152 7.09 8.23 -15.33
C GLN A 152 5.85 7.82 -14.50
N PRO A 153 4.63 7.98 -15.02
CA PRO A 153 3.43 7.46 -14.38
C PRO A 153 3.34 5.93 -14.48
N PHE A 154 2.35 5.34 -13.83
CA PHE A 154 1.92 3.98 -14.17
C PHE A 154 1.36 3.93 -15.58
N GLU A 155 1.67 2.86 -16.30
CA GLU A 155 1.21 2.67 -17.68
C GLU A 155 -0.20 2.07 -17.74
N GLY A 156 -1.01 2.57 -18.67
CA GLY A 156 -2.36 2.03 -18.92
C GLY A 156 -3.23 2.06 -17.67
N LYS A 157 -3.74 0.88 -17.29
CA LYS A 157 -4.59 0.68 -16.12
C LYS A 157 -3.81 0.24 -14.86
N ALA A 158 -2.49 0.07 -14.92
CA ALA A 158 -1.66 -0.21 -13.75
C ALA A 158 -1.80 0.90 -12.70
N GLY A 159 -1.64 0.56 -11.42
CA GLY A 159 -1.68 1.51 -10.31
C GLY A 159 -2.51 1.03 -9.12
N MET A 160 -2.93 1.99 -8.29
CA MET A 160 -3.65 1.75 -7.05
C MET A 160 -5.17 1.69 -7.29
N TYR A 161 -5.78 0.66 -6.69
CA TYR A 161 -7.20 0.43 -6.61
C TYR A 161 -7.63 0.35 -5.15
N VAL A 162 -8.88 0.72 -4.86
CA VAL A 162 -9.52 0.40 -3.58
C VAL A 162 -10.56 -0.67 -3.80
N ALA A 163 -10.57 -1.67 -2.92
CA ALA A 163 -11.60 -2.70 -2.91
C ALA A 163 -12.67 -2.38 -1.88
N ALA A 164 -13.92 -2.24 -2.35
CA ALA A 164 -15.05 -1.95 -1.50
C ALA A 164 -16.33 -2.63 -2.02
N ASN A 165 -17.22 -2.97 -1.09
CA ASN A 165 -18.59 -3.41 -1.39
C ASN A 165 -19.59 -2.50 -0.71
N LEU A 166 -20.75 -2.30 -1.34
CA LEU A 166 -21.87 -1.65 -0.68
C LEU A 166 -22.30 -2.50 0.53
N GLY A 167 -22.46 -1.85 1.70
CA GLY A 167 -22.83 -2.54 2.95
C GLY A 167 -21.69 -3.26 3.67
N MET A 168 -20.44 -3.08 3.22
CA MET A 168 -19.26 -3.68 3.85
C MET A 168 -18.98 -3.10 5.24
N TRP A 169 -18.79 -3.97 6.23
CA TRP A 169 -18.37 -3.57 7.57
C TRP A 169 -16.85 -3.45 7.63
N ILE A 170 -16.36 -2.26 8.00
CA ILE A 170 -14.93 -2.02 8.17
C ILE A 170 -14.55 -2.28 9.62
N ARG A 171 -13.83 -3.37 9.87
CA ARG A 171 -13.26 -3.64 11.19
C ARG A 171 -11.91 -2.94 11.31
N SER A 172 -11.87 -1.86 12.09
CA SER A 172 -10.62 -1.14 12.33
C SER A 172 -9.74 -1.91 13.32
N THR A 173 -8.54 -2.31 12.88
CA THR A 173 -7.48 -2.83 13.76
C THR A 173 -6.20 -2.04 13.49
N ASP A 174 -5.28 -2.01 14.47
CA ASP A 174 -3.95 -1.40 14.31
C ASP A 174 -2.94 -2.29 13.56
N THR A 175 -3.44 -3.31 12.86
CA THR A 175 -2.61 -4.22 12.08
C THR A 175 -2.55 -3.74 10.63
N ILE A 176 -1.33 -3.74 10.08
CA ILE A 176 -1.12 -3.61 8.63
C ILE A 176 -0.99 -5.01 8.07
N GLN A 177 -1.76 -5.31 7.03
CA GLN A 177 -1.61 -6.55 6.28
C GLN A 177 -1.01 -6.26 4.91
N PHE A 178 -0.15 -7.18 4.48
CA PHE A 178 0.41 -7.18 3.15
C PHE A 178 0.43 -8.60 2.58
N ALA A 179 0.08 -8.75 1.30
CA ALA A 179 0.28 -9.96 0.53
C ALA A 179 0.66 -9.63 -0.93
N PRO A 180 1.69 -10.26 -1.52
CA PRO A 180 2.01 -10.07 -2.93
C PRO A 180 0.95 -10.75 -3.83
N LEU A 181 0.64 -10.14 -4.97
CA LEU A 181 -0.20 -10.77 -6.00
C LEU A 181 0.71 -11.60 -6.91
N ILE A 182 0.70 -12.91 -6.72
CA ILE A 182 1.59 -13.83 -7.42
C ILE A 182 0.81 -14.55 -8.53
N LYS A 183 1.33 -14.50 -9.75
CA LYS A 183 0.85 -15.27 -10.90
C LYS A 183 1.77 -16.46 -11.16
N ASP A 184 1.15 -17.62 -11.37
CA ASP A 184 1.81 -18.89 -11.72
C ASP A 184 2.94 -19.31 -10.76
N ASP A 185 2.87 -18.90 -9.47
CA ASP A 185 3.92 -19.11 -8.45
C ASP A 185 5.32 -18.54 -8.82
N GLU A 186 5.42 -17.72 -9.88
CA GLU A 186 6.71 -17.24 -10.42
C GLU A 186 6.86 -15.72 -10.41
N ARG A 187 5.77 -14.97 -10.53
CA ARG A 187 5.82 -13.53 -10.84
C ARG A 187 4.90 -12.72 -9.95
N ILE A 188 5.46 -11.67 -9.35
CA ILE A 188 4.72 -10.66 -8.59
C ILE A 188 4.17 -9.63 -9.57
N LEU A 189 2.86 -9.56 -9.68
CA LEU A 189 2.15 -8.59 -10.53
C LEU A 189 1.49 -7.46 -9.73
N GLY A 190 1.68 -7.44 -8.42
CA GLY A 190 1.04 -6.45 -7.57
C GLY A 190 1.17 -6.75 -6.09
N GLY A 191 0.41 -6.01 -5.29
CA GLY A 191 0.30 -6.25 -3.85
C GLY A 191 -1.08 -5.89 -3.32
N PHE A 192 -1.54 -6.66 -2.35
CA PHE A 192 -2.66 -6.35 -1.48
C PHE A 192 -2.14 -5.69 -0.20
N PHE A 193 -2.82 -4.63 0.23
CA PHE A 193 -2.52 -3.90 1.44
C PHE A 193 -3.81 -3.65 2.21
N GLU A 194 -3.83 -3.99 3.50
CA GLU A 194 -4.93 -3.62 4.39
C GLU A 194 -4.41 -2.70 5.50
N PHE A 195 -5.11 -1.59 5.70
CA PHE A 195 -4.90 -0.70 6.83
C PHE A 195 -6.24 -0.32 7.45
N ARG A 196 -6.44 -0.66 8.73
CA ARG A 196 -7.69 -0.37 9.47
C ARG A 196 -8.95 -0.87 8.74
N GLY A 197 -8.85 -1.98 8.02
CA GLY A 197 -9.92 -2.57 7.22
C GLY A 197 -10.17 -1.88 5.87
N ILE A 198 -9.44 -0.80 5.55
CA ILE A 198 -9.41 -0.22 4.20
C ILE A 198 -8.38 -0.98 3.38
N ARG A 199 -8.77 -1.36 2.17
CA ARG A 199 -8.01 -2.27 1.32
C ARG A 199 -7.61 -1.63 0.03
N PHE A 200 -6.32 -1.71 -0.23
CA PHE A 200 -5.70 -1.22 -1.44
C PHE A 200 -5.13 -2.40 -2.20
N PHE A 201 -5.30 -2.37 -3.51
CA PHE A 201 -4.56 -3.21 -4.43
C PHE A 201 -3.64 -2.32 -5.25
N LEU A 202 -2.40 -2.73 -5.38
CA LEU A 202 -1.48 -2.22 -6.38
C LEU A 202 -1.40 -3.25 -7.50
N ASP A 203 -1.68 -2.86 -8.72
CA ASP A 203 -1.47 -3.67 -9.91
C ASP A 203 -0.36 -3.08 -10.78
N LEU A 204 0.50 -3.95 -11.30
CA LEU A 204 1.64 -3.59 -12.14
C LEU A 204 1.37 -3.84 -13.63
N THR A 205 0.23 -4.45 -13.99
CA THR A 205 -0.11 -4.78 -15.39
C THR A 205 -0.79 -3.63 -16.12
N LYS A 206 -0.49 -3.46 -17.41
CA LYS A 206 -1.07 -2.36 -18.22
C LYS A 206 -2.57 -2.53 -18.43
N GLU A 207 -3.04 -3.77 -18.40
CA GLU A 207 -4.42 -4.18 -18.58
C GLU A 207 -5.28 -3.90 -17.33
N GLY A 208 -4.65 -3.68 -16.18
CA GLY A 208 -5.33 -3.47 -14.93
C GLY A 208 -5.73 -4.78 -14.27
N LEU A 209 -6.08 -4.71 -12.98
CA LEU A 209 -6.33 -5.89 -12.16
C LEU A 209 -7.53 -6.67 -12.70
N GLN A 210 -7.27 -7.87 -13.23
CA GLN A 210 -8.31 -8.74 -13.81
C GLN A 210 -8.91 -9.66 -12.72
N HIS A 211 -10.23 -9.81 -12.75
CA HIS A 211 -10.99 -10.67 -11.84
C HIS A 211 -10.90 -12.16 -12.24
N PRO A 212 -11.08 -13.12 -11.29
CA PRO A 212 -11.47 -12.93 -9.89
C PRO A 212 -10.30 -12.84 -8.89
N LEU A 213 -10.46 -12.02 -7.85
CA LEU A 213 -9.51 -11.86 -6.74
C LEU A 213 -9.38 -13.12 -5.85
N SER A 214 -10.17 -14.16 -6.14
CA SER A 214 -10.26 -15.40 -5.37
C SER A 214 -9.00 -16.28 -5.39
N SER A 215 -8.03 -15.95 -6.24
CA SER A 215 -6.74 -16.64 -6.33
C SER A 215 -5.66 -16.08 -5.41
N ILE A 216 -5.92 -15.00 -4.68
CA ILE A 216 -4.92 -14.29 -3.88
C ILE A 216 -4.84 -14.91 -2.47
N PRO A 217 -3.70 -15.50 -2.06
CA PRO A 217 -3.54 -16.06 -0.72
C PRO A 217 -3.74 -14.99 0.36
N GLY A 218 -4.56 -15.30 1.37
CA GLY A 218 -4.86 -14.39 2.48
C GLY A 218 -6.08 -13.49 2.28
N VAL A 219 -6.70 -13.50 1.10
CA VAL A 219 -7.95 -12.80 0.83
C VAL A 219 -9.13 -13.71 1.21
N GLY A 220 -9.94 -13.28 2.19
CA GLY A 220 -11.12 -14.02 2.66
C GLY A 220 -12.24 -14.16 1.61
N ASP A 221 -13.16 -15.09 1.82
CA ASP A 221 -14.26 -15.40 0.89
C ASP A 221 -15.20 -14.22 0.62
N ASP A 222 -15.34 -13.31 1.59
CA ASP A 222 -16.14 -12.09 1.55
C ASP A 222 -15.63 -11.04 0.52
N TRP A 223 -14.48 -11.28 -0.10
CA TRP A 223 -13.78 -10.32 -0.96
C TRP A 223 -13.61 -10.75 -2.40
N LYS A 224 -13.99 -11.99 -2.73
CA LYS A 224 -13.91 -12.53 -4.10
C LYS A 224 -14.70 -11.68 -5.11
N ASN A 225 -15.73 -10.99 -4.63
CA ASN A 225 -16.63 -10.14 -5.41
C ASN A 225 -16.49 -8.64 -5.10
N ALA A 226 -15.38 -8.21 -4.48
CA ALA A 226 -15.18 -6.79 -4.17
C ALA A 226 -15.14 -5.94 -5.45
N ASN A 227 -15.84 -4.80 -5.44
CA ASN A 227 -15.72 -3.83 -6.53
C ASN A 227 -14.36 -3.13 -6.41
N LEU A 228 -13.62 -3.12 -7.51
CA LEU A 228 -12.35 -2.41 -7.62
C LEU A 228 -12.60 -1.01 -8.17
N LEU A 229 -12.26 0.00 -7.39
CA LEU A 229 -12.49 1.40 -7.71
C LEU A 229 -11.18 2.09 -8.10
N ARG A 230 -11.15 2.68 -9.29
CA ARG A 230 -10.07 3.54 -9.79
C ARG A 230 -10.59 4.49 -10.90
N PRO A 231 -10.33 5.81 -10.83
CA PRO A 231 -9.89 6.52 -9.65
C PRO A 231 -11.00 6.49 -8.59
N PHE A 232 -10.62 6.39 -7.32
CA PHE A 232 -11.52 6.60 -6.20
C PHE A 232 -11.30 8.01 -5.67
N LEU A 233 -12.38 8.76 -5.45
CA LEU A 233 -12.30 10.21 -5.18
C LEU A 233 -12.41 10.54 -3.69
N ALA A 234 -13.14 9.75 -2.93
CA ALA A 234 -13.37 10.01 -1.53
C ALA A 234 -13.76 8.74 -0.76
N ILE A 235 -13.52 8.76 0.55
CA ILE A 235 -14.25 7.93 1.49
C ILE A 235 -15.31 8.83 2.13
N ASN A 236 -16.53 8.32 2.21
CA ASN A 236 -17.68 9.03 2.75
C ASN A 236 -18.22 8.30 3.98
N THR A 237 -18.76 9.05 4.94
CA THR A 237 -19.53 8.52 6.07
C THR A 237 -20.95 9.08 6.06
N HIS A 238 -21.89 8.31 6.60
CA HIS A 238 -23.26 8.78 6.83
C HIS A 238 -23.32 9.42 8.22
N VAL A 239 -23.49 10.74 8.27
CA VAL A 239 -23.74 11.47 9.53
C VAL A 239 -25.17 11.22 10.00
N THR A 240 -26.10 11.13 9.05
CA THR A 240 -27.48 10.68 9.24
C THR A 240 -27.88 9.85 8.02
N PRO A 241 -29.03 9.14 8.03
CA PRO A 241 -29.53 8.44 6.83
C PRO A 241 -29.68 9.34 5.59
N LEU A 242 -29.81 10.66 5.78
CA LEU A 242 -30.02 11.64 4.72
C LEU A 242 -28.78 12.52 4.42
N ILE A 243 -27.74 12.45 5.26
CA ILE A 243 -26.57 13.32 5.17
C ILE A 243 -25.32 12.48 5.04
N VAL A 244 -24.67 12.60 3.88
CA VAL A 244 -23.38 11.96 3.57
C VAL A 244 -22.30 13.04 3.55
N ARG A 245 -21.16 12.75 4.17
CA ARG A 245 -20.00 13.65 4.21
C ARG A 245 -18.75 12.92 3.75
N ALA A 246 -17.98 13.59 2.89
CA ALA A 246 -16.61 13.18 2.59
C ALA A 246 -15.73 13.43 3.82
N ILE A 247 -15.07 12.38 4.27
CA ILE A 247 -14.14 12.41 5.41
C ILE A 247 -12.68 12.47 4.94
N ILE A 248 -12.43 11.90 3.77
CA ILE A 248 -11.14 11.80 3.11
C ILE A 248 -11.39 12.01 1.62
N ARG A 249 -10.62 12.91 1.01
CA ARG A 249 -10.60 13.15 -0.43
C ARG A 249 -9.25 12.73 -1.00
N PHE A 250 -9.28 12.08 -2.16
CA PHE A 250 -8.11 11.65 -2.89
C PHE A 250 -7.91 12.55 -4.10
N GLN A 251 -6.76 13.22 -4.14
CA GLN A 251 -6.35 14.07 -5.25
C GLN A 251 -5.43 13.28 -6.17
N TRP A 252 -5.88 13.07 -7.40
CA TRP A 252 -5.15 12.38 -8.46
C TRP A 252 -4.44 13.37 -9.38
#